data_AF-A0A662TFX2-F1
#
_entry.id   AF-A0A662TFX2-F1
#
_cell.length_a   1.000
_cell.length_b   1.000
_cell.length_c   1.000
_cell.angle_alpha   90.00
_cell.angle_beta   90.00
_cell.angle_gamma   90.00
#
_symmetry.space_group_name_H-M   'P 1'
#
loop_
_entity.id
_entity.type
_entity.pdbx_description
1 polymer ?
#
loop_
_entity_poly.entity_id
_entity_poly.type
_entity_poly.pdbx_seq_one_letter_code
_entity_poly.pdbx_strand_id
1 'polypeptide(L)'
;MLLIEFWKALNEFQRRHPRTYEANREHFEEIRKRTRMIIREVLEYFDKYPKRSVCVVALFSNRLARWTRSEICIKVIKHKDESFEVVIYKGYKLDKLNRVSIKSGYWSIGI
;
A
#
# COMPACT_ATOMS: atom_id res chain seq x y z
N MET A 1 -8.46 -12.09 -8.54
CA MET A 1 -8.86 -12.08 -7.12
C MET A 1 -8.17 -10.98 -6.28
N LEU A 2 -7.47 -10.00 -6.88
CA LEU A 2 -6.74 -8.94 -6.16
C LEU A 2 -7.63 -7.96 -5.39
N LEU A 3 -8.86 -7.70 -5.87
CA LEU A 3 -9.83 -6.86 -5.16
C LEU A 3 -10.17 -7.41 -3.77
N ILE A 4 -10.37 -8.73 -3.68
CA ILE A 4 -10.70 -9.40 -2.43
C ILE A 4 -9.54 -9.27 -1.45
N GLU A 5 -8.30 -9.48 -1.92
CA GLU A 5 -7.10 -9.37 -1.08
C GLU A 5 -6.89 -7.94 -0.55
N PHE A 6 -7.21 -6.92 -1.36
CA PHE A 6 -7.20 -5.53 -0.90
C PHE A 6 -8.18 -5.27 0.25
N TRP A 7 -9.44 -5.70 0.11
CA TRP A 7 -10.44 -5.52 1.15
C TRP A 7 -10.11 -6.31 2.42
N LYS A 8 -9.61 -7.54 2.27
CA LYS A 8 -9.12 -8.35 3.40
C LYS A 8 -8.00 -7.63 4.14
N ALA A 9 -6.98 -7.14 3.43
CA ALA A 9 -5.85 -6.45 4.03
C ALA A 9 -6.28 -5.16 4.76
N LEU A 10 -7.18 -4.37 4.17
CA LEU A 10 -7.72 -3.15 4.80
C LEU A 10 -8.51 -3.48 6.08
N ASN A 11 -9.41 -4.46 6.02
CA ASN A 11 -10.22 -4.87 7.18
C ASN A 11 -9.35 -5.47 8.28
N GLU A 12 -8.37 -6.29 7.92
CA GLU A 12 -7.43 -6.86 8.87
C GLU A 12 -6.57 -5.79 9.54
N PHE A 13 -6.08 -4.81 8.77
CA PHE A 13 -5.32 -3.69 9.33
C PHE A 13 -6.18 -2.85 10.27
N GLN A 14 -7.43 -2.53 9.89
CA GLN A 14 -8.38 -1.82 10.75
C GLN A 14 -8.62 -2.58 12.06
N ARG A 15 -8.80 -3.90 12.00
CA ARG A 15 -9.01 -4.76 13.18
C ARG A 15 -7.79 -4.82 14.09
N ARG A 16 -6.59 -5.01 13.52
CA ARG A 16 -5.34 -5.14 14.29
C ARG A 16 -4.82 -3.80 14.81
N HIS A 17 -5.07 -2.71 14.08
CA HIS A 17 -4.51 -1.38 14.35
C HIS A 17 -5.58 -0.27 14.25
N PRO A 18 -6.67 -0.32 15.04
CA PRO A 18 -7.81 0.59 14.90
C PRO A 18 -7.44 2.06 15.11
N ARG A 19 -6.57 2.36 16.10
CA ARG A 19 -6.10 3.73 16.35
C ARG A 19 -5.28 4.30 15.20
N THR A 20 -4.40 3.49 14.62
CA THR A 20 -3.60 3.88 13.45
C THR A 20 -4.49 4.08 12.23
N TYR A 21 -5.47 3.20 12.04
CA TYR A 21 -6.44 3.34 10.96
C TYR A 21 -7.22 4.65 11.08
N GLU A 22 -7.82 4.92 12.25
CA GLU A 22 -8.63 6.12 12.46
C GLU A 22 -7.81 7.41 12.33
N ALA A 23 -6.60 7.44 12.90
CA ALA A 23 -5.70 8.59 12.79
C ALA A 23 -5.35 8.93 11.33
N ASN A 24 -5.40 7.96 10.42
CA ASN A 24 -5.05 8.11 9.01
C ASN A 24 -6.24 7.79 8.08
N ARG A 25 -7.48 7.91 8.59
CA ARG A 25 -8.70 7.41 7.94
C ARG A 25 -8.91 7.98 6.53
N GLU A 26 -8.65 9.27 6.36
CA GLU A 26 -8.76 9.95 5.06
C GLU A 26 -7.89 9.31 3.96
N HIS A 27 -6.68 8.86 4.29
CA HIS A 27 -5.82 8.13 3.36
C HIS A 27 -6.42 6.77 3.00
N PHE A 28 -6.91 6.03 3.99
CA PHE A 28 -7.55 4.73 3.76
C PHE A 28 -8.85 4.83 2.96
N GLU A 29 -9.66 5.86 3.19
CA GLU A 29 -10.89 6.10 2.43
C GLU A 29 -10.59 6.50 0.98
N GLU A 30 -9.55 7.29 0.73
CA GLU A 30 -9.12 7.60 -0.64
C GLU A 30 -8.63 6.34 -1.38
N ILE A 31 -7.88 5.48 -0.70
CA ILE A 31 -7.45 4.18 -1.24
C ILE A 31 -8.67 3.30 -1.55
N ARG A 32 -9.66 3.25 -0.65
CA ARG A 32 -10.93 2.53 -0.87
C ARG A 32 -11.64 3.03 -2.13
N LYS A 33 -11.80 4.35 -2.29
CA LYS A 33 -12.43 4.96 -3.48
C LYS A 33 -11.68 4.60 -4.77
N ARG A 34 -10.34 4.62 -4.74
CA ARG A 34 -9.48 4.37 -5.90
C ARG A 34 -9.11 2.90 -6.12
N THR A 35 -9.60 1.97 -5.29
CA THR A 35 -9.17 0.56 -5.30
C THR A 35 -9.18 -0.07 -6.69
N ARG A 36 -10.23 0.17 -7.50
CA ARG A 36 -10.32 -0.40 -8.87
C ARG A 36 -9.21 0.13 -9.79
N MET A 37 -8.90 1.41 -9.68
CA MET A 37 -7.83 2.05 -10.45
C MET A 37 -6.46 1.53 -10.01
N ILE A 38 -6.23 1.42 -8.70
CA ILE A 38 -4.99 0.86 -8.13
C ILE A 38 -4.78 -0.57 -8.63
N ILE A 39 -5.83 -1.40 -8.64
CA ILE A 39 -5.75 -2.77 -9.15
C ILE A 39 -5.32 -2.79 -10.62
N ARG A 40 -5.92 -1.95 -11.46
CA ARG A 40 -5.55 -1.84 -12.87
C ARG A 40 -4.07 -1.47 -13.04
N GLU A 41 -3.62 -0.45 -12.31
CA GLU A 41 -2.23 0.02 -12.34
C GLU A 41 -1.24 -1.05 -11.86
N VAL A 42 -1.61 -1.85 -10.86
CA VAL A 42 -0.80 -2.99 -10.39
C VAL A 42 -0.66 -4.05 -11.47
N LEU A 43 -1.75 -4.39 -12.16
CA LEU A 43 -1.70 -5.39 -13.23
C LEU A 43 -0.85 -4.89 -14.39
N GLU A 44 -1.04 -3.64 -14.82
CA GLU A 44 -0.22 -2.99 -15.85
C GLU A 44 1.27 -2.93 -15.45
N TYR A 45 1.56 -2.71 -14.17
CA TYR A 45 2.93 -2.72 -13.66
C TYR A 45 3.59 -4.09 -13.78
N PHE A 46 2.91 -5.17 -13.38
CA PHE A 46 3.50 -6.52 -13.46
C PHE A 46 3.58 -7.05 -14.88
N ASP A 47 2.66 -6.64 -15.76
CA ASP A 47 2.74 -6.92 -17.19
C ASP A 47 3.96 -6.24 -17.82
N LYS A 48 4.17 -4.95 -17.53
CA LYS A 48 5.34 -4.20 -18.02
C LYS A 48 6.67 -4.69 -17.43
N TYR A 49 6.66 -5.18 -16.20
CA TYR A 49 7.86 -5.60 -15.47
C TYR A 49 7.73 -7.04 -14.94
N PRO A 50 7.73 -8.07 -15.81
CA PRO A 50 7.40 -9.45 -15.44
C PRO A 50 8.37 -10.09 -14.45
N LYS A 51 9.60 -9.57 -14.33
CA LYS A 51 10.62 -10.04 -13.38
C LYS A 51 10.45 -9.45 -11.97
N ARG A 52 9.55 -8.49 -11.77
CA ARG A 52 9.31 -7.86 -10.46
C ARG A 52 8.23 -8.64 -9.72
N SER A 53 8.45 -8.86 -8.43
CA SER A 53 7.48 -9.53 -7.55
C SER A 53 6.79 -8.57 -6.58
N VAL A 54 7.13 -7.28 -6.58
CA VAL A 54 6.58 -6.30 -5.63
C VAL A 54 6.21 -5.01 -6.34
N CYS A 55 5.02 -4.50 -6.01
CA CYS A 55 4.50 -3.20 -6.43
C CYS A 55 4.00 -2.43 -5.20
N VAL A 56 4.53 -1.24 -4.93
CA VAL A 56 4.03 -0.39 -3.83
C VAL A 56 2.92 0.51 -4.39
N VAL A 57 1.79 0.54 -3.70
CA VAL A 57 0.55 1.16 -4.18
C VAL A 57 0.09 2.34 -3.34
N ALA A 58 0.58 2.45 -2.11
CA ALA A 58 0.37 3.65 -1.29
C ALA A 58 1.52 3.79 -0.29
N LEU A 59 1.93 5.04 -0.07
CA LEU A 59 2.91 5.42 0.95
C LEU A 59 2.54 6.79 1.50
N PHE A 60 2.29 6.87 2.80
CA PHE A 60 1.89 8.11 3.46
C PHE A 60 2.35 8.14 4.92
N SER A 61 2.57 9.33 5.46
CA SER A 61 3.03 9.51 6.84
C SER A 61 2.03 8.94 7.84
N ASN A 62 2.52 8.18 8.83
CA ASN A 62 1.68 7.72 9.92
C ASN A 62 1.51 8.85 10.95
N ARG A 63 0.33 9.47 10.99
CA ARG A 63 0.01 10.59 11.90
C ARG A 63 0.09 10.24 13.38
N LEU A 64 0.06 8.95 13.74
CA LEU A 64 0.17 8.49 15.12
C LEU A 64 1.61 8.16 15.53
N ALA A 65 2.56 8.18 14.59
CA ALA A 65 3.94 7.85 14.89
C ALA A 65 4.70 9.05 15.48
N ARG A 66 5.41 8.81 16.58
CA ARG A 66 6.30 9.82 17.21
C ARG A 66 7.54 10.17 16.35
N TRP A 67 7.89 9.30 15.40
CA TRP A 67 9.07 9.46 14.55
C TRP A 67 8.65 9.85 13.15
N THR A 68 9.22 10.94 12.63
CA THR A 68 8.96 11.50 11.30
C THR A 68 9.23 10.54 10.12
N ARG A 69 9.92 9.41 10.36
CA ARG A 69 10.23 8.38 9.35
C ARG A 69 9.38 7.11 9.45
N SER A 70 8.21 7.19 10.05
CA SER A 70 7.28 6.05 10.12
C SER A 70 6.13 6.26 9.15
N GLU A 71 6.19 5.56 8.03
CA GLU A 71 5.15 5.63 7.02
C GLU A 71 4.25 4.40 7.09
N ILE A 72 3.01 4.58 6.63
CA ILE A 72 2.14 3.48 6.26
C ILE A 72 2.42 3.14 4.80
N CYS A 73 2.79 1.88 4.55
CA CYS A 73 3.06 1.37 3.20
C CYS A 73 2.06 0.27 2.87
N ILE A 74 1.39 0.39 1.72
CA ILE A 74 0.61 -0.68 1.13
C ILE A 74 1.37 -1.17 -0.10
N LYS A 75 1.57 -2.49 -0.21
CA LYS A 75 2.21 -3.11 -1.37
C LYS A 75 1.50 -4.39 -1.78
N VAL A 76 1.58 -4.70 -3.06
CA VAL A 76 1.15 -5.96 -3.65
C VAL A 76 2.38 -6.81 -3.94
N ILE A 77 2.33 -8.07 -3.52
CA ILE A 77 3.35 -9.09 -3.76
C ILE A 77 2.78 -10.07 -4.78
N LYS A 78 3.51 -10.32 -5.88
CA LYS A 78 3.21 -11.35 -6.87
C LYS A 78 4.02 -12.60 -6.54
N HIS A 79 3.34 -13.72 -6.35
CA HIS A 79 3.96 -15.02 -6.07
C HIS A 79 4.27 -15.79 -7.36
N LYS A 80 5.02 -16.88 -7.24
CA LYS A 80 5.44 -17.71 -8.38
C LYS A 80 4.28 -18.44 -9.07
N ASP A 81 3.19 -18.67 -8.35
CA ASP A 81 1.96 -19.28 -8.84
C ASP A 81 1.00 -18.25 -9.47
N GLU A 82 1.50 -17.05 -9.78
CA GLU A 82 0.73 -15.92 -10.32
C GLU A 82 -0.37 -15.39 -9.37
N SER A 83 -0.38 -15.83 -8.11
CA SER A 83 -1.24 -15.26 -7.08
C SER A 83 -0.70 -13.92 -6.57
N PHE A 84 -1.60 -13.12 -5.96
CA PHE A 84 -1.26 -11.82 -5.40
C PHE A 84 -1.61 -11.75 -3.91
N GLU A 85 -0.74 -11.12 -3.13
CA GLU A 85 -0.94 -10.80 -1.72
C GLU A 85 -0.86 -9.28 -1.52
N VAL A 86 -1.74 -8.71 -0.68
CA VAL A 86 -1.71 -7.30 -0.31
C VAL A 86 -1.27 -7.15 1.15
N VAL A 87 -0.22 -6.38 1.39
CA VAL A 87 0.36 -6.21 2.73
C VAL A 87 0.40 -4.74 3.12
N ILE A 88 -0.02 -4.43 4.36
CA ILE A 88 -0.01 -3.08 4.94
C ILE A 88 0.94 -3.03 6.13
N TYR A 89 1.95 -2.17 6.07
CA TYR A 89 2.90 -1.90 7.15
C TYR A 89 2.60 -0.56 7.79
N LYS A 90 2.63 -0.46 9.13
CA LYS A 90 2.34 0.78 9.89
C LYS A 90 3.56 1.66 10.23
N GLY A 91 4.77 1.15 10.00
CA GLY A 91 6.04 1.74 10.43
C GLY A 91 7.15 1.41 9.43
N TYR A 92 6.83 1.59 8.15
CA TYR A 92 7.77 1.38 7.07
C TYR A 92 8.81 2.50 7.12
N LYS A 93 10.09 2.14 7.27
CA LYS A 93 11.20 3.09 7.19
C LYS A 93 11.69 3.11 5.75
N LEU A 94 11.70 4.28 5.12
CA LEU A 94 12.30 4.54 3.80
C LEU A 94 13.84 4.40 3.79
N ASP A 95 14.43 3.68 4.74
CA ASP A 95 15.88 3.41 4.77
C ASP A 95 16.13 2.06 4.06
N LYS A 96 16.67 2.14 2.85
CA LYS A 96 17.10 1.02 1.99
C LYS A 96 15.96 0.16 1.45
N LEU A 97 15.37 0.52 0.31
CA LEU A 97 15.10 -0.40 -0.82
C LEU A 97 14.24 0.27 -1.87
N ASN A 98 14.89 0.50 -3.02
CA ASN A 98 14.31 0.82 -4.31
C ASN A 98 13.71 2.22 -4.40
N ARG A 99 14.11 2.95 -5.45
CA ARG A 99 13.34 4.06 -6.02
C ARG A 99 11.94 3.54 -6.33
N VAL A 100 11.05 3.56 -5.35
CA VAL A 100 9.67 3.17 -5.53
C VAL A 100 9.05 4.24 -6.41
N SER A 101 9.02 4.00 -7.72
CA SER A 101 8.32 4.86 -8.65
C SER A 101 6.83 4.61 -8.42
N ILE A 102 6.26 5.32 -7.44
CA ILE A 102 4.80 5.39 -7.24
C ILE A 102 4.27 6.22 -8.41
N LYS A 103 4.06 5.58 -9.56
CA LYS A 103 3.39 6.21 -10.71
C LYS A 103 1.86 6.27 -10.54
N SER A 104 1.31 5.70 -9.47
CA SER A 104 -0.10 5.28 -9.39
C SER A 104 -0.76 5.55 -8.02
N GLY A 105 0.01 5.49 -6.94
CA GLY A 105 -0.50 5.61 -5.57
C GLY A 105 -0.63 7.04 -5.05
N TYR A 106 -1.63 7.25 -4.19
CA TYR A 106 -1.71 8.41 -3.32
C TYR A 106 -0.36 8.61 -2.59
N TRP A 107 0.24 9.77 -2.81
CA TRP A 107 1.51 10.17 -2.22
C TRP A 107 1.27 11.49 -1.49
N SER A 108 1.18 11.44 -0.17
CA SER A 108 1.25 12.63 0.67
C SER A 108 2.59 12.63 1.39
N ILE A 109 3.64 13.02 0.67
CA ILE A 109 4.81 13.59 1.34
C ILE A 109 4.38 15.01 1.68
N GLY A 110 4.01 15.24 2.94
CA GLY A 110 3.91 16.59 3.46
C GLY A 110 5.27 17.25 3.34
N ILE A 111 5.28 18.40 2.67
CA ILE A 111 6.35 19.41 2.68
C ILE A 111 6.70 19.75 4.13
#